data_AF-A0A2H1FGS5-F1
#
_entry.id   AF-A0A2H1FGS5-F1
#
_cell.length_a   1.000
_cell.length_b   1.000
_cell.length_c   1.000
_cell.angle_alpha   90.00
_cell.angle_beta   90.00
_cell.angle_gamma   90.00
#
_symmetry.space_group_name_H-M   'P 1'
#
loop_
_entity.id
_entity.type
_entity.pdbx_description
1 polymer ?
#
loop_
_entity_poly.entity_id
_entity_poly.type
_entity_poly.pdbx_seq_one_letter_code
_entity_poly.pdbx_strand_id
1 'polypeptide(L)'
;MKSKPFGALFGLLALVAILGVAPAFGQTANEIDMAKGAGAAATAGCVAAKNCFSPNPLNVTPGTTVTWKNTDTVSHYVTSGQPSDNTTGTVFDSGNLIKPGSTFQFTFANAGTYDYFCTVHPWMTGQVIVGAASTTTTTPSNSTTTGNAAVPEFGPVASIVLAIAVMSMVVFAAKTRGIPKF
;
A
#
# COMPACT_ATOMS: atom_id res chain seq x y z
N MET A 1 6.38 -13.93 -79.10
CA MET A 1 6.05 -14.61 -77.83
C MET A 1 6.90 -13.98 -76.72
N LYS A 2 6.27 -13.58 -75.59
CA LYS A 2 6.85 -13.32 -74.24
C LYS A 2 7.92 -12.19 -74.16
N SER A 3 7.96 -11.28 -73.20
CA SER A 3 7.32 -11.11 -71.88
C SER A 3 7.41 -9.63 -71.45
N LYS A 4 6.42 -9.14 -70.70
CA LYS A 4 6.31 -7.77 -70.18
C LYS A 4 7.31 -7.50 -69.03
N PRO A 5 7.72 -6.23 -68.79
CA PRO A 5 8.71 -5.90 -67.77
C PRO A 5 8.18 -6.03 -66.34
N PHE A 6 9.06 -6.52 -65.48
CA PHE A 6 8.89 -6.76 -64.05
C PHE A 6 8.47 -5.50 -63.28
N GLY A 7 7.41 -5.62 -62.49
CA GLY A 7 7.02 -4.64 -61.48
C GLY A 7 8.00 -4.67 -60.31
N ALA A 8 8.60 -3.52 -60.00
CA ALA A 8 9.31 -3.29 -58.75
C ALA A 8 8.31 -2.77 -57.71
N LEU A 9 7.83 -3.67 -56.88
CA LEU A 9 7.05 -3.38 -55.68
C LEU A 9 8.01 -2.80 -54.62
N PHE A 10 8.08 -1.47 -54.53
CA PHE A 10 8.77 -0.80 -53.43
C PHE A 10 7.95 -0.99 -52.15
N GLY A 11 8.29 -2.04 -51.39
CA GLY A 11 7.79 -2.26 -50.04
C GLY A 11 8.27 -1.15 -49.11
N LEU A 12 7.35 -0.26 -48.73
CA LEU A 12 7.55 0.74 -47.69
C LEU A 12 7.63 0.02 -46.34
N LEU A 13 8.85 -0.32 -45.89
CA LEU A 13 9.08 -0.79 -44.53
C LEU A 13 9.02 0.43 -43.60
N ALA A 14 7.81 0.78 -43.16
CA ALA A 14 7.63 1.77 -42.11
C ALA A 14 8.17 1.21 -40.79
N LEU A 15 9.40 1.56 -40.45
CA LEU A 15 9.98 1.31 -39.13
C LEU A 15 9.30 2.26 -38.14
N VAL A 16 8.18 1.83 -37.58
CA VAL A 16 7.54 2.54 -36.47
C VAL A 16 8.45 2.37 -35.25
N ALA A 17 9.36 3.33 -35.06
CA ALA A 17 10.07 3.50 -33.80
C ALA A 17 9.04 3.96 -32.76
N ILE A 18 8.37 3.00 -32.12
CA ILE A 18 7.62 3.27 -30.90
C ILE A 18 8.68 3.59 -29.85
N LEU A 19 8.96 4.88 -29.66
CA LEU A 19 9.54 5.41 -28.45
C LEU A 19 8.56 5.12 -27.32
N GLY A 20 8.60 3.87 -26.84
CA GLY A 20 8.01 3.48 -25.59
C GLY A 20 8.75 4.24 -24.51
N VAL A 21 8.19 5.38 -24.12
CA VAL A 21 8.52 6.02 -22.85
C VAL A 21 8.13 4.98 -21.81
N ALA A 22 9.08 4.15 -21.39
CA ALA A 22 8.90 3.34 -20.20
C ALA A 22 8.55 4.34 -19.10
N PRO A 23 7.40 4.23 -18.43
CA PRO A 23 7.11 5.09 -17.30
C PRO A 23 8.30 4.95 -16.36
N ALA A 24 8.90 6.07 -15.97
CA ALA A 24 9.77 6.10 -14.80
C ALA A 24 8.96 5.42 -13.69
N PHE A 25 9.36 4.20 -13.32
CA PHE A 25 8.56 3.32 -12.48
C PHE A 25 8.44 3.95 -11.10
N GLY A 26 7.47 4.84 -10.93
CA GLY A 26 7.01 5.25 -9.61
C GLY A 26 6.47 4.01 -8.93
N GLN A 27 6.97 3.73 -7.72
CA GLN A 27 6.45 2.64 -6.91
C GLN A 27 4.94 2.79 -6.79
N THR A 28 4.20 1.77 -7.17
CA THR A 28 2.76 1.73 -6.95
C THR A 28 2.49 1.53 -5.44
N ALA A 29 1.30 1.89 -4.95
CA ALA A 29 0.99 1.88 -3.51
C ALA A 29 1.08 0.50 -2.83
N ASN A 30 1.26 -0.58 -3.62
CA ASN A 30 1.23 -1.98 -3.19
C ASN A 30 2.51 -2.72 -3.62
N GLU A 31 3.57 -1.96 -3.95
CA GLU A 31 4.86 -2.47 -4.41
C GLU A 31 5.90 -2.38 -3.29
N ILE A 32 6.75 -3.41 -3.21
CA ILE A 32 7.89 -3.48 -2.31
C ILE A 32 9.15 -3.70 -3.15
N ASP A 33 10.06 -2.74 -3.12
CA ASP A 33 11.35 -2.86 -3.77
C ASP A 33 12.36 -3.59 -2.88
N MET A 34 13.07 -4.55 -3.46
CA MET A 34 14.31 -5.09 -2.89
C MET A 34 15.44 -4.14 -3.25
N ALA A 35 15.83 -3.30 -2.29
CA ALA A 35 16.71 -2.18 -2.53
C ALA A 35 18.10 -2.63 -3.03
N LYS A 36 18.72 -1.78 -3.85
CA LYS A 36 20.08 -2.01 -4.35
C LYS A 36 21.08 -2.20 -3.20
N GLY A 37 21.89 -3.25 -3.29
CA GLY A 37 22.88 -3.63 -2.29
C GLY A 37 22.32 -4.45 -1.12
N ALA A 38 21.04 -4.82 -1.14
CA ALA A 38 20.43 -5.61 -0.08
C ALA A 38 21.06 -6.99 0.09
N GLY A 39 21.49 -7.62 -1.01
CA GLY A 39 22.19 -8.90 -0.95
C GLY A 39 23.69 -8.80 -0.71
N ALA A 40 24.28 -7.60 -0.58
CA ALA A 40 25.73 -7.45 -0.53
C ALA A 40 26.34 -8.02 0.76
N ALA A 41 25.74 -7.73 1.91
CA ALA A 41 26.17 -8.22 3.22
C ALA A 41 25.12 -7.93 4.30
N ALA A 42 25.19 -8.64 5.42
CA ALA A 42 24.41 -8.31 6.63
C ALA A 42 24.72 -6.92 7.21
N THR A 43 25.84 -6.30 6.81
CA THR A 43 26.23 -4.94 7.18
C THR A 43 25.89 -3.90 6.12
N ALA A 44 25.13 -4.25 5.08
CA ALA A 44 24.71 -3.30 4.06
C ALA A 44 23.89 -2.15 4.69
N GLY A 45 24.00 -0.95 4.13
CA GLY A 45 23.35 0.25 4.69
C GLY A 45 21.84 0.11 4.84
N CYS A 46 21.19 -0.64 3.95
CA CYS A 46 19.75 -0.88 4.03
C CYS A 46 19.33 -1.75 5.22
N VAL A 47 20.25 -2.56 5.78
CA VAL A 47 19.96 -3.45 6.91
C VAL A 47 19.79 -2.60 8.16
N ALA A 48 20.74 -1.69 8.41
CA ALA A 48 20.67 -0.75 9.53
C ALA A 48 19.45 0.20 9.39
N ALA A 49 19.14 0.62 8.17
CA ALA A 49 17.99 1.45 7.86
C ALA A 49 16.65 0.67 7.79
N LYS A 50 16.68 -0.66 7.91
CA LYS A 50 15.52 -1.56 7.79
C LYS A 50 14.70 -1.40 6.50
N ASN A 51 15.35 -0.98 5.41
CA ASN A 51 14.71 -0.69 4.13
C ASN A 51 15.29 -1.52 2.97
N CYS A 52 15.91 -2.68 3.26
CA CYS A 52 16.31 -3.63 2.21
C CYS A 52 15.11 -4.19 1.44
N PHE A 53 13.96 -4.31 2.10
CA PHE A 53 12.65 -4.27 1.47
C PHE A 53 12.06 -2.88 1.74
N SER A 54 11.53 -2.20 0.72
CA SER A 54 11.01 -0.84 0.88
C SER A 54 9.70 -0.65 0.10
N PRO A 55 8.61 -0.19 0.73
CA PRO A 55 8.51 0.16 2.15
C PRO A 55 8.57 -1.06 3.07
N ASN A 56 8.87 -0.82 4.35
CA ASN A 56 8.88 -1.85 5.39
C ASN A 56 8.52 -1.24 6.75
N PRO A 57 7.32 -1.50 7.30
CA PRO A 57 6.28 -2.37 6.75
C PRO A 57 5.55 -1.78 5.53
N LEU A 58 4.89 -2.63 4.74
CA LEU A 58 3.84 -2.22 3.80
C LEU A 58 2.46 -2.44 4.42
N ASN A 59 1.59 -1.43 4.41
CA ASN A 59 0.22 -1.53 4.91
C ASN A 59 -0.78 -1.63 3.76
N VAL A 60 -1.65 -2.65 3.80
CA VAL A 60 -2.66 -2.92 2.76
C VAL A 60 -4.00 -3.35 3.35
N THR A 61 -5.06 -3.39 2.54
CA THR A 61 -6.36 -3.98 2.93
C THR A 61 -6.46 -5.44 2.50
N PRO A 62 -7.33 -6.25 3.11
CA PRO A 62 -7.57 -7.62 2.66
C PRO A 62 -7.99 -7.67 1.18
N GLY A 63 -7.57 -8.73 0.49
CA GLY A 63 -7.73 -8.90 -0.95
C GLY A 63 -6.66 -8.21 -1.81
N THR A 64 -5.72 -7.48 -1.19
CA THR A 64 -4.66 -6.79 -1.94
C THR A 64 -3.62 -7.75 -2.48
N THR A 65 -3.26 -7.60 -3.75
CA THR A 65 -2.05 -8.17 -4.33
C THR A 65 -0.86 -7.26 -4.09
N VAL A 66 0.13 -7.76 -3.35
CA VAL A 66 1.42 -7.08 -3.14
C VAL A 66 2.40 -7.57 -4.19
N THR A 67 3.15 -6.64 -4.78
CA THR A 67 4.21 -6.94 -5.74
C THR A 67 5.57 -6.66 -5.13
N TRP A 68 6.42 -7.67 -5.04
CA TRP A 68 7.83 -7.47 -4.74
C TRP A 68 8.60 -7.33 -6.04
N LYS A 69 9.40 -6.27 -6.16
CA LYS A 69 10.22 -6.01 -7.33
C LYS A 69 11.70 -6.02 -6.95
N ASN A 70 12.49 -6.77 -7.70
CA ASN A 70 13.91 -6.78 -7.47
C ASN A 70 14.60 -5.61 -8.20
N THR A 71 14.91 -4.53 -7.48
CA THR A 71 15.68 -3.40 -8.00
C THR A 71 17.17 -3.50 -7.67
N ASP A 72 17.57 -4.57 -6.97
CA ASP A 72 18.95 -4.93 -6.71
C ASP A 72 19.62 -5.55 -7.96
N THR A 73 20.95 -5.64 -7.91
CA THR A 73 21.77 -6.29 -8.95
C THR A 73 21.97 -7.78 -8.72
N VAL A 74 21.54 -8.30 -7.57
CA VAL A 74 21.60 -9.72 -7.22
C VAL A 74 20.19 -10.31 -7.06
N SER A 75 20.07 -11.61 -7.22
CA SER A 75 18.79 -12.31 -7.12
C SER A 75 18.37 -12.55 -5.67
N HIS A 76 17.06 -12.55 -5.42
CA HIS A 76 16.48 -12.68 -4.08
C HIS A 76 15.32 -13.67 -4.05
N TYR A 77 14.97 -14.11 -2.85
CA TYR A 77 13.73 -14.83 -2.56
C TYR A 77 12.80 -13.95 -1.70
N VAL A 78 11.51 -14.28 -1.73
CA VAL A 78 10.51 -13.75 -0.81
C VAL A 78 9.81 -14.93 -0.17
N THR A 79 10.12 -15.20 1.10
CA THR A 79 9.63 -16.37 1.84
C THR A 79 9.01 -15.91 3.15
N SER A 80 7.75 -16.28 3.37
CA SER A 80 7.02 -15.96 4.60
C SER A 80 7.66 -16.57 5.86
N GLY A 81 7.47 -15.92 7.00
CA GLY A 81 8.03 -16.29 8.31
C GLY A 81 9.33 -15.56 8.62
N GLN A 82 10.03 -16.05 9.64
CA GLN A 82 11.34 -15.58 10.07
C GLN A 82 12.42 -16.66 9.88
N PRO A 83 13.72 -16.29 9.78
CA PRO A 83 14.80 -17.26 9.58
C PRO A 83 14.88 -18.39 10.62
N SER A 84 14.37 -18.17 11.83
CA SER A 84 14.37 -19.16 12.92
C SER A 84 13.15 -20.08 12.92
N ASP A 85 12.13 -19.82 12.09
CA ASP A 85 10.88 -20.56 12.13
C ASP A 85 11.04 -21.94 11.46
N ASN A 86 10.32 -22.94 11.96
CA ASN A 86 10.23 -24.26 11.33
C ASN A 86 9.15 -24.34 10.24
N THR A 87 8.36 -23.27 10.07
CA THR A 87 7.26 -23.16 9.11
C THR A 87 7.48 -22.03 8.11
N THR A 88 8.72 -21.70 7.78
CA THR A 88 9.01 -20.70 6.74
C THR A 88 8.41 -21.13 5.40
N GLY A 89 7.87 -20.17 4.65
CA GLY A 89 7.33 -20.41 3.31
C GLY A 89 5.93 -21.01 3.26
N THR A 90 5.30 -21.34 4.40
CA THR A 90 3.99 -22.00 4.40
C THR A 90 2.83 -21.08 3.98
N VAL A 91 2.96 -19.76 4.15
CA VAL A 91 1.93 -18.79 3.75
C VAL A 91 2.15 -18.37 2.29
N PHE A 92 3.38 -17.98 1.98
CA PHE A 92 3.85 -17.71 0.63
C PHE A 92 5.36 -17.95 0.51
N ASP A 93 5.76 -18.35 -0.68
CA ASP A 93 7.16 -18.46 -1.11
C ASP A 93 7.22 -18.08 -2.60
N SER A 94 8.25 -17.35 -3.00
CA SER A 94 8.41 -16.98 -4.41
C SER A 94 8.64 -18.19 -5.33
N GLY A 95 9.03 -19.34 -4.78
CA GLY A 95 9.26 -20.63 -5.45
C GLY A 95 10.50 -20.66 -6.34
N ASN A 96 10.86 -19.50 -6.90
CA ASN A 96 12.01 -19.30 -7.77
C ASN A 96 12.79 -18.05 -7.32
N LEU A 97 14.08 -18.01 -7.70
CA LEU A 97 14.87 -16.78 -7.55
C LEU A 97 14.28 -15.66 -8.40
N ILE A 98 14.04 -14.53 -7.76
CA ILE A 98 13.60 -13.30 -8.40
C ILE A 98 14.85 -12.60 -8.91
N LYS A 99 15.09 -12.67 -10.23
CA LYS A 99 16.22 -12.04 -10.89
C LYS A 99 16.11 -10.50 -10.85
N PRO A 100 17.23 -9.76 -11.01
CA PRO A 100 17.20 -8.32 -11.20
C PRO A 100 16.16 -7.89 -12.24
N GLY A 101 15.35 -6.89 -11.90
CA GLY A 101 14.26 -6.38 -12.73
C GLY A 101 13.00 -7.25 -12.81
N SER A 102 12.99 -8.44 -12.20
CA SER A 102 11.83 -9.32 -12.13
C SER A 102 10.98 -9.04 -10.90
N THR A 103 9.75 -9.58 -10.89
CA THR A 103 8.79 -9.40 -9.79
C THR A 103 8.25 -10.74 -9.29
N PHE A 104 7.75 -10.71 -8.05
CA PHE A 104 6.92 -11.74 -7.44
C PHE A 104 5.65 -11.08 -6.91
N GLN A 105 4.52 -11.79 -6.94
CA GLN A 105 3.24 -11.27 -6.47
C GLN A 105 2.55 -12.28 -5.55
N PHE A 106 1.90 -11.76 -4.50
CA PHE A 106 1.06 -12.56 -3.62
C PHE A 106 -0.16 -11.76 -3.16
N THR A 107 -1.33 -12.41 -3.12
CA THR A 107 -2.59 -11.80 -2.70
C THR A 107 -2.90 -12.15 -1.26
N PHE A 108 -2.99 -11.13 -0.41
CA PHE A 108 -3.30 -11.28 1.00
C PHE A 108 -4.81 -11.23 1.23
N ALA A 109 -5.46 -12.39 1.29
CA ALA A 109 -6.91 -12.48 1.46
C ALA A 109 -7.39 -12.10 2.87
N ASN A 110 -6.56 -12.31 3.90
CA ASN A 110 -6.95 -12.19 5.29
C ASN A 110 -6.20 -11.07 6.00
N ALA A 111 -6.88 -10.43 6.97
CA ALA A 111 -6.23 -9.49 7.87
C ALA A 111 -5.17 -10.20 8.71
N GLY A 112 -4.08 -9.50 9.01
CA GLY A 112 -2.98 -10.06 9.78
C GLY A 112 -1.66 -9.35 9.50
N THR A 113 -0.64 -9.73 10.27
CA THR A 113 0.73 -9.30 10.05
C THR A 113 1.53 -10.48 9.51
N TYR A 114 2.23 -10.24 8.41
CA TYR A 114 2.97 -11.25 7.67
C TYR A 114 4.44 -10.84 7.61
N ASP A 115 5.24 -11.44 8.47
CA ASP A 115 6.70 -11.35 8.39
C ASP A 115 7.20 -12.21 7.23
N TYR A 116 8.29 -11.77 6.61
CA TYR A 116 8.97 -12.51 5.56
C TYR A 116 10.45 -12.13 5.48
N PHE A 117 11.22 -12.94 4.78
CA PHE A 117 12.65 -12.74 4.60
C PHE A 117 13.15 -13.30 3.27
N CYS A 118 14.40 -13.00 2.93
CA CYS A 118 15.12 -13.66 1.84
C CYS A 118 15.92 -14.85 2.39
N THR A 119 15.66 -16.06 1.89
CA THR A 119 16.30 -17.30 2.40
C THR A 119 17.81 -17.35 2.22
N VAL A 120 18.34 -16.74 1.14
CA VAL A 120 19.80 -16.68 0.88
C VAL A 120 20.47 -15.45 1.49
N HIS A 121 19.68 -14.47 1.96
CA HIS A 121 20.14 -13.26 2.63
C HIS A 121 19.32 -13.05 3.92
N PRO A 122 19.49 -13.88 4.97
CA PRO A 122 18.55 -13.91 6.10
C PRO A 122 18.44 -12.61 6.92
N TRP A 123 19.39 -11.69 6.75
CA TRP A 123 19.35 -10.33 7.32
C TRP A 123 18.32 -9.42 6.64
N MET A 124 17.87 -9.76 5.42
CA MET A 124 16.79 -9.04 4.74
C MET A 124 15.45 -9.53 5.27
N THR A 125 14.86 -8.76 6.18
CA THR A 125 13.54 -9.02 6.75
C THR A 125 12.57 -7.92 6.35
N GLY A 126 11.33 -8.29 6.05
CA GLY A 126 10.25 -7.36 5.75
C GLY A 126 8.94 -7.78 6.40
N GLN A 127 7.97 -6.86 6.39
CA GLN A 127 6.65 -7.09 6.96
C GLN A 127 5.55 -6.49 6.08
N VAL A 128 4.48 -7.25 5.84
CA VAL A 128 3.21 -6.76 5.30
C VAL A 128 2.17 -6.76 6.41
N ILE A 129 1.53 -5.62 6.63
CA ILE A 129 0.42 -5.46 7.57
C ILE A 129 -0.87 -5.34 6.76
N VAL A 130 -1.74 -6.33 6.88
CA VAL A 130 -3.05 -6.35 6.25
C VAL A 130 -4.06 -5.93 7.30
N GLY A 131 -4.65 -4.73 7.13
CA GLY A 131 -5.64 -4.18 8.04
C GLY A 131 -6.91 -5.04 8.12
N ALA A 132 -7.79 -4.71 9.05
CA ALA A 132 -9.12 -5.32 9.09
C ALA A 132 -9.88 -4.99 7.80
N ALA A 133 -10.69 -5.93 7.32
CA ALA A 133 -11.65 -5.61 6.27
C ALA A 133 -12.57 -4.52 6.80
N SER A 134 -12.51 -3.33 6.22
CA SER A 134 -13.62 -2.40 6.35
C SER A 134 -14.79 -3.06 5.65
N THR A 135 -15.68 -3.70 6.41
CA THR A 135 -17.02 -3.97 5.95
C THR A 135 -17.65 -2.61 5.69
N THR A 136 -17.46 -2.09 4.49
CA THR A 136 -18.43 -1.16 3.93
C THR A 136 -19.70 -1.99 3.82
N THR A 137 -20.49 -1.97 4.88
CA THR A 137 -21.91 -2.32 4.81
C THR A 137 -22.51 -1.33 3.83
N THR A 138 -22.49 -1.69 2.55
CA THR A 138 -23.44 -1.24 1.57
C THR A 138 -24.79 -1.77 2.04
N THR A 139 -25.43 -1.02 2.95
CA THR A 139 -26.87 -1.12 3.14
C THR A 139 -27.50 -1.03 1.75
N PRO A 140 -28.33 -2.00 1.32
CA PRO A 140 -29.13 -1.83 0.13
C PRO A 140 -30.10 -0.68 0.45
N SER A 141 -29.82 0.51 -0.10
CA SER A 141 -30.79 1.60 -0.14
C SER A 141 -31.89 1.21 -1.12
N ASN A 142 -32.81 0.37 -0.66
CA ASN A 142 -34.07 0.18 -1.34
C ASN A 142 -34.92 1.42 -1.05
N SER A 143 -34.72 2.45 -1.87
CA SER A 143 -35.59 3.64 -1.91
C SER A 143 -36.99 3.21 -2.33
N THR A 144 -37.83 2.89 -1.34
CA THR A 144 -39.28 2.98 -1.50
C THR A 144 -39.70 4.36 -1.02
N THR A 145 -39.96 5.22 -1.99
CA THR A 145 -40.62 6.52 -1.84
C THR A 145 -41.94 6.37 -1.08
N THR A 146 -42.02 6.92 0.12
CA THR A 146 -43.29 7.42 0.67
C THR A 146 -42.95 8.68 1.45
N GLY A 147 -43.46 9.81 0.96
CA GLY A 147 -43.10 11.13 1.44
C GLY A 147 -43.52 11.36 2.90
N ASN A 148 -42.63 12.02 3.63
CA ASN A 148 -43.00 13.20 4.41
C ASN A 148 -41.75 14.06 4.62
N ALA A 149 -41.95 15.37 4.51
CA ALA A 149 -40.94 16.40 4.54
C ALA A 149 -40.30 16.62 5.93
N ALA A 150 -39.17 17.36 5.91
CA ALA A 150 -38.35 17.88 7.02
C ALA A 150 -37.28 16.89 7.52
N VAL A 151 -35.98 17.18 7.61
CA VAL A 151 -35.12 18.37 7.50
C VAL A 151 -33.66 17.85 7.42
N PRO A 152 -32.67 18.59 6.88
CA PRO A 152 -31.29 18.13 6.81
C PRO A 152 -30.61 18.21 8.19
N GLU A 153 -30.15 17.07 8.71
CA GLU A 153 -29.32 17.01 9.90
C GLU A 153 -27.88 17.41 9.54
N PHE A 154 -27.49 18.62 9.97
CA PHE A 154 -26.10 19.00 10.06
C PHE A 154 -25.46 18.25 11.23
N GLY A 155 -24.50 17.36 10.93
CA GLY A 155 -23.55 16.85 11.92
C GLY A 155 -22.64 17.96 12.49
N PRO A 156 -21.61 17.60 13.27
CA PRO A 156 -21.45 17.80 14.71
C PRO A 156 -21.11 19.24 15.18
N VAL A 157 -21.69 20.29 14.58
CA VAL A 157 -21.54 21.67 15.10
C VAL A 157 -22.35 21.93 16.38
N ALA A 158 -23.34 21.09 16.69
CA ALA A 158 -24.23 21.25 17.84
C ALA A 158 -23.55 21.00 19.20
N SER A 159 -22.44 20.26 19.25
CA SER A 159 -21.76 19.95 20.52
C SER A 159 -20.86 21.10 21.03
N ILE A 160 -20.43 22.01 20.14
CA ILE A 160 -19.53 23.12 20.51
C ILE A 160 -20.32 24.27 21.15
N VAL A 161 -21.55 24.52 20.72
CA VAL A 161 -22.37 25.65 21.23
C VAL A 161 -22.91 25.36 22.64
N LEU A 162 -23.21 24.10 22.97
CA LEU A 162 -23.73 23.74 24.29
C LEU A 162 -22.65 23.86 25.39
N ALA A 163 -21.37 23.62 25.08
CA ALA A 163 -20.28 23.75 26.05
C ALA A 163 -19.99 25.22 26.44
N ILE A 164 -20.14 26.17 25.50
CA ILE A 164 -19.87 27.60 25.74
C ILE A 164 -20.95 28.24 26.65
N ALA A 165 -22.20 27.79 26.56
CA ALA A 165 -23.28 28.28 27.41
C ALA A 165 -23.14 27.86 28.89
N VAL A 166 -22.65 26.65 29.16
CA VAL A 166 -22.53 26.13 30.55
C VAL A 166 -21.29 26.73 31.25
N MET A 167 -20.18 26.94 30.54
CA MET A 167 -18.98 27.56 31.12
C MET A 167 -19.21 29.03 31.53
N SER A 168 -20.17 29.71 30.90
CA SER A 168 -20.51 31.10 31.18
C SER A 168 -21.32 31.27 32.48
N MET A 169 -22.12 30.27 32.88
CA MET A 169 -22.87 30.32 34.14
C MET A 169 -21.99 30.07 35.38
N VAL A 170 -20.92 29.27 35.24
CA VAL A 170 -20.02 28.97 36.37
C VAL A 170 -19.14 30.17 36.73
N VAL A 171 -18.75 30.99 35.74
CA VAL A 171 -17.91 32.19 35.99
C VAL A 171 -18.70 33.31 36.67
N PHE A 172 -20.01 33.42 36.45
CA PHE A 172 -20.84 34.46 37.09
C PHE A 172 -21.23 34.15 38.53
N ALA A 173 -21.30 32.87 38.93
CA ALA A 173 -21.63 32.49 40.32
C ALA A 173 -20.47 32.66 41.30
N ALA A 174 -19.22 32.75 40.82
CA ALA A 174 -18.04 32.91 41.67
C ALA A 174 -17.69 34.37 41.99
N LYS A 175 -18.24 35.36 41.28
CA LYS A 175 -17.86 36.79 41.42
C LYS A 175 -18.70 37.58 42.45
N THR A 176 -19.78 37.03 43.01
CA THR A 176 -20.66 37.78 43.94
C THR A 176 -20.39 37.56 45.42
N ARG A 177 -19.38 36.80 45.83
CA ARG A 177 -18.96 36.74 47.25
C ARG A 177 -17.92 37.82 47.58
N GLY A 178 -18.36 39.07 47.52
CA GLY A 178 -17.64 40.24 48.03
C GLY A 178 -18.10 40.60 49.46
N ILE A 179 -17.38 40.06 50.45
CA ILE A 179 -17.06 40.52 51.81
C ILE A 179 -17.90 41.71 52.39
N PRO A 180 -18.66 41.54 53.49
CA PRO A 180 -19.10 42.67 54.32
C PRO A 180 -17.96 43.11 55.27
N LYS A 181 -17.71 44.42 55.35
CA LYS A 181 -16.89 45.03 56.41
C LYS A 181 -17.82 45.57 57.52
N PHE A 182 -17.35 45.39 58.75
CA PHE A 182 -17.90 45.86 60.02
C PHE A 182 -18.27 47.34 60.02
#